data_AF-A0A8H8RUR8-F1
#
_entry.id   AF-A0A8H8RUR8-F1
#
_cell.length_a   1.000
_cell.length_b   1.000
_cell.length_c   1.000
_cell.angle_alpha   90.00
_cell.angle_beta   90.00
_cell.angle_gamma   90.00
#
_symmetry.space_group_name_H-M   'P 1'
#
loop_
_entity.id
_entity.type
_entity.pdbx_description
1 polymer ?
#
loop_
_entity_poly.entity_id
_entity_poly.type
_entity_poly.pdbx_seq_one_letter_code
_entity_poly.pdbx_strand_id
1 'polypeptide(L)'
;MNTSIPPISLAHLSPVHNQLGRELVKATAFLLIPTELLYFSIYFHIKGFQKVYQALTFLSLAAFWLSPWVAPISCGPAQCLQNFAIAIGTMKLLDIFARRHSTRAYTGGKKPADWLLSLMILTELRYESFSPNHIRVPRNQENFNEPLQLAVHIGVFTVLQSLPQNIATILAFEVLLSIYILWTSMQLLLRYKGSPALFGPLYLADSLTGFWSETWHNAFASPCTSLAYQPLRYGLPKYGVPIGIARSLGIIGAFGLMAAFHAYALAPILSKPEITRICQFFLLNGIATVAEAMVWGKKRHWVKAVLAWLFETTIASWTAAGMNFPNGLSKIPWRDVCNAPRY
;
A
#
# COMPACT_ATOMS: atom_id res chain seq x y z
N MET A 1 -28.07 -23.58 -26.04
CA MET A 1 -26.75 -24.08 -26.47
C MET A 1 -25.95 -24.38 -25.21
N ASN A 2 -25.60 -25.65 -25.00
CA ASN A 2 -24.89 -26.12 -23.81
C ASN A 2 -23.37 -26.02 -24.08
N THR A 3 -22.75 -24.89 -23.76
CA THR A 3 -21.31 -24.70 -23.92
C THR A 3 -20.58 -25.26 -22.71
N SER A 4 -20.45 -26.59 -22.65
CA SER A 4 -19.49 -27.22 -21.76
C SER A 4 -18.09 -26.94 -22.29
N ILE A 5 -17.41 -25.94 -21.72
CA ILE A 5 -15.98 -25.72 -21.95
C ILE A 5 -15.27 -26.97 -21.42
N PRO A 6 -14.57 -27.76 -22.26
CA PRO A 6 -13.84 -28.93 -21.76
C PRO A 6 -12.82 -28.48 -20.71
N PRO A 7 -12.62 -29.24 -19.61
CA PRO A 7 -11.64 -28.89 -18.61
C PRO A 7 -10.26 -28.79 -19.28
N ILE A 8 -9.60 -27.65 -19.08
CA ILE A 8 -8.24 -27.43 -19.58
C ILE A 8 -7.36 -28.48 -18.91
N SER A 9 -6.87 -29.44 -19.69
CA SER A 9 -5.93 -30.44 -19.20
C SER A 9 -4.65 -29.72 -18.75
N LEU A 10 -4.25 -29.92 -17.49
CA LEU A 10 -3.00 -29.40 -16.93
C LEU A 10 -1.77 -29.82 -17.77
N ALA A 11 -1.88 -30.89 -18.56
CA ALA A 11 -0.85 -31.37 -19.47
C ALA A 11 -0.61 -30.45 -20.69
N HIS A 12 -1.40 -29.38 -20.89
CA HIS A 12 -1.24 -28.42 -22.00
C HIS A 12 -0.91 -26.99 -21.54
N LEU A 13 -0.49 -26.81 -20.28
CA LEU A 13 0.04 -25.53 -19.83
C LEU A 13 1.36 -25.22 -20.55
N SER A 14 1.43 -24.05 -21.20
CA SER A 14 2.63 -23.55 -21.86
C SER A 14 3.84 -23.62 -20.90
N PRO A 15 5.06 -23.95 -21.38
CA PRO A 15 6.28 -24.02 -20.55
C PRO A 15 6.48 -22.81 -19.63
N VAL A 16 6.05 -21.63 -20.06
CA VAL A 16 6.10 -20.36 -19.30
C VAL A 16 5.28 -20.43 -18.01
N HIS A 17 4.10 -21.06 -18.03
CA HIS A 17 3.24 -21.18 -16.84
C HIS A 17 3.82 -22.17 -15.83
N ASN A 18 4.41 -23.27 -16.31
CA ASN A 18 5.10 -24.24 -15.46
C ASN A 18 6.36 -23.65 -14.83
N GLN A 19 7.11 -22.83 -15.58
CA GLN A 19 8.24 -22.09 -15.04
C GLN A 19 7.79 -21.09 -13.97
N LEU A 20 6.77 -20.28 -14.27
CA LEU A 20 6.21 -19.31 -13.32
C LEU A 20 5.77 -19.99 -12.02
N GLY A 21 5.06 -21.12 -12.10
CA GLY A 21 4.62 -21.87 -10.92
C GLY A 21 5.79 -22.30 -10.04
N ARG A 22 6.87 -22.82 -10.63
CA ARG A 22 8.09 -23.19 -9.89
C ARG A 22 8.80 -21.98 -9.28
N GLU A 23 8.94 -20.89 -10.04
CA GLU A 23 9.56 -19.65 -9.56
C GLU A 23 8.76 -19.04 -8.40
N LEU A 24 7.43 -19.00 -8.50
CA LEU A 24 6.54 -18.50 -7.45
C LEU A 24 6.63 -19.35 -6.17
N VAL A 25 6.61 -20.68 -6.29
CA VAL A 25 6.75 -21.57 -5.12
C VAL A 25 8.10 -21.34 -4.46
N LYS A 26 9.19 -21.28 -5.23
CA LYS A 26 10.54 -21.02 -4.72
C LYS A 26 10.63 -19.64 -4.05
N ALA A 27 10.13 -18.59 -4.70
CA ALA A 27 10.16 -17.23 -4.17
C ALA A 27 9.32 -17.10 -2.90
N THR A 28 8.13 -17.70 -2.87
CA THR A 28 7.26 -17.72 -1.69
C THR A 28 7.94 -18.46 -0.54
N ALA A 29 8.47 -19.66 -0.78
CA ALA A 29 9.20 -20.42 0.23
C ALA A 29 10.40 -19.64 0.79
N PHE A 30 11.13 -18.92 -0.07
CA PHE A 30 12.24 -18.09 0.38
C PHE A 30 11.78 -16.88 1.20
N LEU A 31 10.66 -16.24 0.84
CA LEU A 31 10.08 -15.12 1.59
C LEU A 31 9.51 -15.51 2.96
N LEU A 32 9.21 -16.80 3.18
CA LEU A 32 8.85 -17.28 4.52
C LEU A 32 10.02 -17.13 5.51
N ILE A 33 11.26 -17.31 5.07
CA ILE A 33 12.46 -17.20 5.93
C ILE A 33 12.57 -15.81 6.59
N PRO A 34 12.65 -14.67 5.86
CA PRO A 34 12.70 -13.36 6.48
C PRO A 34 11.43 -13.04 7.27
N THR A 35 10.27 -13.59 6.89
CA THR A 35 9.00 -13.43 7.61
C THR A 35 9.02 -14.12 8.97
N GLU A 36 9.55 -15.35 9.06
CA GLU A 36 9.74 -16.08 10.31
C GLU A 36 10.78 -15.39 11.21
N LEU A 37 11.89 -14.94 10.63
CA LEU A 37 12.88 -14.15 11.36
C LEU A 37 12.26 -12.87 11.94
N LEU A 38 11.39 -12.19 11.18
CA LEU A 38 10.66 -11.01 11.66
C LEU A 38 9.66 -11.38 12.77
N TYR A 39 8.93 -12.48 12.61
CA TYR A 39 8.02 -12.99 13.64
C TYR A 39 8.75 -13.23 14.97
N PHE A 40 9.86 -13.99 14.94
CA PHE A 40 10.64 -14.27 16.14
C PHE A 40 11.29 -13.01 16.69
N SER A 41 11.74 -12.10 15.82
CA SER A 41 12.24 -10.79 16.23
C SER A 41 11.19 -10.05 17.08
N ILE A 42 9.95 -9.94 16.61
CA ILE A 42 8.83 -9.32 17.35
C ILE A 42 8.58 -10.07 18.66
N TYR A 43 8.56 -11.39 18.65
CA TYR A 43 8.33 -12.21 19.83
C TYR A 43 9.38 -11.97 20.92
N PHE A 44 10.66 -11.99 20.55
CA PHE A 44 11.75 -11.73 21.49
C PHE A 44 11.79 -10.28 21.96
N HIS A 45 11.34 -9.33 21.14
CA HIS A 45 11.15 -7.94 21.56
C HIS A 45 10.09 -7.82 22.66
N ILE A 46 8.93 -8.45 22.49
CA ILE A 46 7.85 -8.46 23.49
C ILE A 46 8.31 -9.10 24.81
N LYS A 47 9.15 -10.14 24.73
CA LYS A 47 9.75 -10.81 25.90
C LYS A 47 10.89 -10.03 26.55
N GLY A 48 11.35 -8.92 25.97
CA GLY A 48 12.43 -8.09 26.50
C GLY A 48 13.85 -8.52 26.12
N PHE A 49 14.03 -9.54 25.27
CA PHE A 49 15.34 -10.02 24.83
C PHE A 49 15.92 -9.15 23.70
N GLN A 50 16.38 -7.94 24.05
CA GLN A 50 16.75 -6.90 23.06
C GLN A 50 17.90 -7.30 22.12
N LYS A 51 18.92 -8.03 22.60
CA LYS A 51 20.05 -8.46 21.75
C LYS A 51 19.58 -9.43 20.65
N VAL A 52 18.72 -10.39 21.01
CA VAL A 52 18.15 -11.37 20.08
C VAL A 52 17.24 -10.67 19.08
N TYR A 53 16.38 -9.77 19.56
CA TYR A 53 15.54 -8.91 18.72
C TYR A 53 16.37 -8.16 17.67
N GLN A 54 17.44 -7.48 18.06
CA GLN A 54 18.28 -6.71 17.13
C GLN A 54 18.95 -7.60 16.08
N ALA A 55 19.51 -8.74 16.49
CA ALA A 55 20.13 -9.70 15.58
C ALA A 55 19.14 -10.25 14.55
N LEU A 56 17.96 -10.70 15.01
CA LEU A 56 16.91 -11.23 14.13
C LEU A 56 16.32 -10.14 13.21
N THR A 57 16.20 -8.91 13.68
CA THR A 57 15.80 -7.76 12.86
C THR A 57 16.77 -7.54 11.71
N PHE A 58 18.08 -7.52 12.00
CA PHE A 58 19.09 -7.34 10.97
C PHE A 58 19.10 -8.51 9.97
N LEU A 59 19.02 -9.74 10.46
CA LEU A 59 18.97 -10.94 9.60
C LEU A 59 17.72 -10.98 8.72
N SER A 60 16.55 -10.63 9.27
CA SER A 60 15.31 -10.54 8.50
C SER A 60 15.40 -9.49 7.40
N LEU A 61 15.94 -8.30 7.70
CA LEU A 61 16.14 -7.25 6.72
C LEU A 61 17.07 -7.70 5.59
N ALA A 62 18.22 -8.29 5.93
CA ALA A 62 19.16 -8.84 4.95
C ALA A 62 18.49 -9.91 4.08
N ALA A 63 17.76 -10.85 4.68
CA ALA A 63 17.10 -11.92 3.96
C ALA A 63 15.98 -11.43 3.02
N PHE A 64 15.22 -10.38 3.38
CA PHE A 64 14.26 -9.75 2.47
C PHE A 64 14.95 -9.22 1.21
N TRP A 65 16.05 -8.49 1.36
CA TRP A 65 16.77 -7.89 0.23
C TRP A 65 17.60 -8.89 -0.59
N LEU A 66 17.98 -10.02 -0.01
CA LEU A 66 18.61 -11.14 -0.73
C LEU A 66 17.60 -11.96 -1.56
N SER A 67 16.30 -11.90 -1.23
CA SER A 67 15.26 -12.75 -1.86
C SER A 67 15.23 -12.69 -3.39
N PRO A 68 15.27 -11.51 -4.05
CA PRO A 68 15.24 -11.45 -5.51
C PRO A 68 16.45 -12.10 -6.19
N TRP A 69 17.59 -12.21 -5.49
CA TRP A 69 18.80 -12.82 -6.04
C TRP A 69 18.82 -14.33 -5.86
N VAL A 70 18.29 -14.84 -4.74
CA VAL A 70 18.26 -16.29 -4.46
C VAL A 70 17.08 -16.98 -5.16
N ALA A 71 15.94 -16.29 -5.24
CA ALA A 71 14.73 -16.77 -5.87
C ALA A 71 14.16 -15.72 -6.85
N PRO A 72 14.85 -15.48 -7.98
CA PRO A 72 14.39 -14.55 -9.00
C PRO A 72 13.11 -15.06 -9.67
N ILE A 73 12.24 -14.12 -10.04
CA ILE A 73 11.04 -14.37 -10.85
C ILE A 73 11.21 -13.69 -12.20
N SER A 74 11.03 -14.46 -13.27
CA SER A 74 11.21 -14.01 -14.66
C SER A 74 9.96 -13.30 -15.19
N CYS A 75 8.79 -13.57 -14.65
CA CYS A 75 7.55 -12.89 -15.04
C CYS A 75 7.43 -11.52 -14.34
N GLY A 76 7.36 -10.43 -15.11
CA GLY A 76 7.33 -9.05 -14.57
C GLY A 76 6.23 -8.80 -13.52
N PRO A 77 4.95 -9.10 -13.81
CA PRO A 77 3.87 -8.92 -12.82
C PRO A 77 4.05 -9.75 -11.55
N ALA A 78 4.52 -10.99 -11.65
CA ALA A 78 4.81 -11.82 -10.48
C ALA A 78 6.03 -11.31 -9.70
N GLN A 79 7.04 -10.80 -10.39
CA GLN A 79 8.18 -10.12 -9.78
C GLN A 79 7.75 -8.84 -9.06
N CYS A 80 6.75 -8.10 -9.56
CA CYS A 80 6.16 -6.97 -8.84
C CYS A 80 5.55 -7.42 -7.50
N LEU A 81 4.83 -8.56 -7.47
CA LEU A 81 4.29 -9.09 -6.22
C LEU A 81 5.40 -9.45 -5.22
N GLN A 82 6.50 -10.04 -5.69
CA GLN A 82 7.67 -10.32 -4.85
C GLN A 82 8.29 -9.01 -4.30
N ASN A 83 8.53 -8.01 -5.17
CA ASN A 83 9.05 -6.71 -4.74
C ASN A 83 8.09 -6.04 -3.75
N PHE A 84 6.77 -6.14 -3.97
CA PHE A 84 5.76 -5.61 -3.07
C PHE A 84 5.85 -6.26 -1.70
N ALA A 85 5.95 -7.59 -1.63
CA ALA A 85 6.13 -8.32 -0.37
C ALA A 85 7.42 -7.93 0.37
N ILE A 86 8.54 -7.80 -0.36
CA ILE A 86 9.83 -7.36 0.20
C ILE A 86 9.74 -5.95 0.76
N ALA A 87 9.12 -5.04 0.02
CA ALA A 87 9.00 -3.65 0.41
C ALA A 87 8.05 -3.48 1.62
N ILE A 88 6.93 -4.22 1.65
CA ILE A 88 6.04 -4.29 2.82
C ILE A 88 6.80 -4.84 4.04
N GLY A 89 7.48 -5.98 3.89
CA GLY A 89 8.24 -6.61 4.97
C GLY A 89 9.32 -5.68 5.52
N THR A 90 10.04 -4.99 4.63
CA THR A 90 11.06 -3.99 4.97
C THR A 90 10.45 -2.80 5.72
N MET A 91 9.39 -2.18 5.19
CA MET A 91 8.73 -1.06 5.86
C MET A 91 8.19 -1.46 7.23
N LYS A 92 7.59 -2.66 7.33
CA LYS A 92 7.08 -3.18 8.58
C LYS A 92 8.20 -3.33 9.59
N LEU A 93 9.27 -4.04 9.23
CA LEU A 93 10.45 -4.26 10.07
C LEU A 93 11.05 -2.95 10.57
N LEU A 94 11.26 -1.99 9.65
CA LEU A 94 11.81 -0.68 10.00
C LEU A 94 10.86 0.12 10.88
N ASP A 95 9.55 0.05 10.66
CA ASP A 95 8.54 0.72 11.50
C ASP A 95 8.60 0.19 12.94
N ILE A 96 8.67 -1.14 13.12
CA ILE A 96 8.84 -1.77 14.45
C ILE A 96 10.12 -1.25 15.10
N PHE A 97 11.22 -1.24 14.34
CA PHE A 97 12.53 -0.82 14.83
C PHE A 97 12.57 0.65 15.20
N ALA A 98 11.97 1.53 14.42
CA ALA A 98 11.84 2.95 14.73
C ALA A 98 11.05 3.18 16.02
N ARG A 99 10.05 2.34 16.30
CA ARG A 99 9.18 2.41 17.48
C ARG A 99 9.61 1.54 18.65
N ARG A 100 10.77 0.90 18.61
CA ARG A 100 11.24 -0.09 19.61
C ARG A 100 11.25 0.40 21.08
N HIS A 101 11.31 1.71 21.31
CA HIS A 101 11.29 2.30 22.65
C HIS A 101 9.90 2.83 23.06
N SER A 102 8.92 2.78 22.16
CA SER A 102 7.58 3.32 22.33
C SER A 102 6.53 2.42 21.68
N THR A 103 6.68 1.09 21.85
CA THR A 103 5.70 0.14 21.32
C THR A 103 4.38 0.35 22.06
N ARG A 104 3.33 0.73 21.31
CA ARG A 104 2.00 0.93 21.88
C ARG A 104 1.53 -0.39 22.50
N ALA A 105 1.06 -0.33 23.75
CA ALA A 105 0.50 -1.49 24.42
C ALA A 105 -0.77 -1.96 23.70
N TYR A 106 -0.93 -3.29 23.58
CA TYR A 106 -2.21 -3.87 23.16
C TYR A 106 -3.28 -3.43 24.15
N THR A 107 -4.26 -2.71 23.65
CA THR A 107 -5.27 -2.06 24.49
C THR A 107 -6.70 -2.48 24.09
N GLY A 108 -6.85 -3.36 23.09
CA GLY A 108 -8.12 -3.95 22.64
C GLY A 108 -8.72 -5.01 23.59
N GLY A 109 -8.58 -4.82 24.91
CA GLY A 109 -9.04 -5.76 25.94
C GLY A 109 -7.92 -6.58 26.57
N LYS A 110 -8.21 -7.85 26.93
CA LYS A 110 -7.22 -8.75 27.54
C LYS A 110 -6.07 -9.00 26.55
N LYS A 111 -4.84 -8.74 27.00
CA LYS A 111 -3.63 -8.99 26.20
C LYS A 111 -3.63 -10.48 25.75
N PRO A 112 -3.52 -10.76 24.44
CA PRO A 112 -3.36 -12.12 23.96
C PRO A 112 -2.00 -12.70 24.39
N ALA A 113 -1.83 -14.02 24.23
CA ALA A 113 -0.53 -14.66 24.46
C ALA A 113 0.54 -14.02 23.56
N ASP A 114 1.79 -13.94 24.05
CA ASP A 114 2.85 -13.19 23.35
C ASP A 114 3.11 -13.70 21.92
N TRP A 115 2.98 -15.01 21.67
CA TRP A 115 3.11 -15.60 20.33
C TRP A 115 2.00 -15.09 19.39
N LEU A 116 0.76 -15.00 19.88
CA LEU A 116 -0.38 -14.51 19.12
C LEU A 116 -0.27 -13.00 18.89
N LEU A 117 0.15 -12.25 19.92
CA LEU A 117 0.42 -10.82 19.77
C LEU A 117 1.50 -10.55 18.72
N SER A 118 2.55 -11.38 18.68
CA SER A 118 3.62 -11.29 17.69
C SER A 118 3.11 -11.54 16.28
N LEU A 119 2.28 -12.58 16.12
CA LEU A 119 1.64 -12.90 14.84
C LEU A 119 0.73 -11.76 14.39
N MET A 120 -0.10 -11.23 15.28
CA MET A 120 -0.97 -10.10 14.97
C MET A 120 -0.15 -8.88 14.55
N ILE A 121 0.90 -8.52 15.30
CA ILE A 121 1.77 -7.40 14.96
C ILE A 121 2.43 -7.64 13.60
N LEU A 122 2.87 -8.85 13.27
CA LEU A 122 3.49 -9.16 11.99
C LEU A 122 2.54 -8.92 10.81
N THR A 123 1.30 -9.41 10.91
CA THR A 123 0.33 -9.46 9.80
C THR A 123 -0.49 -8.19 9.63
N GLU A 124 -0.63 -7.38 10.68
CA GLU A 124 -1.35 -6.11 10.62
C GLU A 124 -0.35 -4.95 10.48
N LEU A 125 -0.39 -4.28 9.32
CA LEU A 125 0.48 -3.13 9.04
C LEU A 125 0.12 -1.91 9.88
N ARG A 126 -1.13 -1.82 10.39
CA ARG A 126 -1.61 -0.70 11.20
C ARG A 126 -1.43 -0.99 12.69
N TYR A 127 -0.48 -0.31 13.31
CA TYR A 127 -0.35 -0.37 14.76
C TYR A 127 -1.58 0.20 15.49
N GLU A 128 -2.34 1.06 14.82
CA GLU A 128 -3.62 1.60 15.27
C GLU A 128 -4.64 0.51 15.56
N SER A 129 -4.56 -0.66 14.90
CA SER A 129 -5.43 -1.82 15.18
C SER A 129 -5.19 -2.45 16.56
N PHE A 130 -4.07 -2.15 17.22
CA PHE A 130 -3.75 -2.63 18.58
C PHE A 130 -4.08 -1.63 19.68
N SER A 131 -4.39 -0.40 19.30
CA SER A 131 -5.02 0.57 20.18
C SER A 131 -6.54 0.49 20.02
N PRO A 132 -7.35 0.52 21.10
CA PRO A 132 -8.73 0.95 21.03
C PRO A 132 -8.65 2.46 20.84
N ASN A 133 -8.06 2.90 19.73
CA ASN A 133 -8.67 4.02 19.11
C ASN A 133 -10.01 3.45 18.65
N HIS A 134 -11.02 3.79 19.44
CA HIS A 134 -12.19 4.43 18.88
C HIS A 134 -11.68 5.35 17.77
N ILE A 135 -11.45 4.81 16.58
CA ILE A 135 -11.96 5.48 15.41
C ILE A 135 -13.44 5.53 15.76
N ARG A 136 -13.80 6.60 16.48
CA ARG A 136 -15.00 7.35 16.21
C ARG A 136 -14.89 7.53 14.71
N VAL A 137 -15.39 6.53 14.00
CA VAL A 137 -16.15 6.72 12.79
C VAL A 137 -16.86 8.04 13.09
N PRO A 138 -16.38 9.17 12.53
CA PRO A 138 -16.93 10.46 12.92
C PRO A 138 -18.45 10.34 12.76
N ARG A 139 -19.28 10.94 13.63
CA ARG A 139 -20.73 10.62 13.71
C ARG A 139 -21.45 10.54 12.34
N ASN A 140 -20.92 11.19 11.31
CA ASN A 140 -21.35 11.14 9.91
C ASN A 140 -21.00 9.84 9.13
N GLN A 141 -20.22 8.93 9.68
CA GLN A 141 -19.76 7.68 9.06
C GLN A 141 -20.29 6.43 9.80
N GLU A 142 -21.11 6.56 10.86
CA GLU A 142 -21.64 5.41 11.64
C GLU A 142 -22.39 4.39 10.75
N ASN A 143 -22.82 4.82 9.56
CA ASN A 143 -23.48 4.00 8.53
C ASN A 143 -22.52 3.46 7.45
N PHE A 144 -21.19 3.57 7.61
CA PHE A 144 -20.23 3.10 6.61
C PHE A 144 -20.19 1.57 6.56
N ASN A 145 -20.78 1.02 5.50
CA ASN A 145 -20.84 -0.41 5.24
C ASN A 145 -19.80 -0.80 4.18
N GLU A 146 -18.64 -1.30 4.61
CA GLU A 146 -17.54 -1.70 3.73
C GLU A 146 -17.94 -2.70 2.64
N PRO A 147 -18.66 -3.81 2.93
CA PRO A 147 -19.16 -4.73 1.89
C PRO A 147 -20.05 -4.05 0.84
N LEU A 148 -20.98 -3.20 1.27
CA LEU A 148 -21.84 -2.47 0.34
C LEU A 148 -21.02 -1.52 -0.52
N GLN A 149 -20.09 -0.78 0.07
CA GLN A 149 -19.19 0.10 -0.66
C GLN A 149 -18.34 -0.69 -1.65
N LEU A 150 -17.79 -1.85 -1.27
CA LEU A 150 -17.08 -2.73 -2.19
C LEU A 150 -17.95 -3.12 -3.39
N ALA A 151 -19.19 -3.53 -3.17
CA ALA A 151 -20.12 -3.87 -4.25
C ALA A 151 -20.40 -2.67 -5.18
N VAL A 152 -20.60 -1.48 -4.62
CA VAL A 152 -20.78 -0.24 -5.38
C VAL A 152 -19.55 0.07 -6.23
N HIS A 153 -18.35 0.03 -5.66
CA HIS A 153 -17.11 0.31 -6.38
C HIS A 153 -16.82 -0.74 -7.47
N ILE A 154 -17.15 -2.02 -7.26
CA ILE A 154 -17.12 -3.07 -8.31
C ILE A 154 -18.09 -2.74 -9.44
N GLY A 155 -19.32 -2.32 -9.11
CA GLY A 155 -20.31 -1.90 -10.10
C GLY A 155 -19.83 -0.72 -10.95
N VAL A 156 -19.29 0.33 -10.30
CA VAL A 156 -18.70 1.48 -10.98
C VAL A 156 -17.52 1.05 -11.86
N PHE A 157 -16.61 0.23 -11.34
CA PHE A 157 -15.48 -0.31 -12.11
C PHE A 157 -15.95 -1.06 -13.36
N THR A 158 -16.99 -1.90 -13.23
CA THR A 158 -17.56 -2.64 -14.35
C THR A 158 -18.16 -1.72 -15.41
N VAL A 159 -18.84 -0.64 -14.99
CA VAL A 159 -19.33 0.39 -15.92
C VAL A 159 -18.17 1.09 -16.63
N LEU A 160 -17.12 1.49 -15.90
CA LEU A 160 -15.95 2.14 -16.51
C LEU A 160 -15.27 1.24 -17.56
N GLN A 161 -15.19 -0.07 -17.31
CA GLN A 161 -14.65 -1.04 -18.28
C GLN A 161 -15.41 -1.06 -19.62
N SER A 162 -16.67 -0.60 -19.63
CA SER A 162 -17.47 -0.48 -20.86
C SER A 162 -17.27 0.84 -21.62
N LEU A 163 -16.59 1.81 -21.02
CA LEU A 163 -16.34 3.13 -21.60
C LEU A 163 -15.03 3.18 -22.41
N PRO A 164 -14.80 4.23 -23.23
CA PRO A 164 -13.60 4.36 -24.05
C PRO A 164 -12.31 4.41 -23.21
N GLN A 165 -11.54 3.33 -23.29
CA GLN A 165 -10.32 3.10 -22.50
C GLN A 165 -9.13 4.00 -22.88
N ASN A 166 -9.25 4.73 -23.99
CA ASN A 166 -8.27 5.74 -24.41
C ASN A 166 -8.41 7.07 -23.64
N ILE A 167 -9.45 7.23 -22.82
CA ILE A 167 -9.65 8.42 -21.99
C ILE A 167 -8.86 8.25 -20.68
N ALA A 168 -7.80 9.05 -20.52
CA ALA A 168 -6.89 8.93 -19.37
C ALA A 168 -7.56 9.04 -18.01
N THR A 169 -8.62 9.84 -17.89
CA THR A 169 -9.40 9.95 -16.65
C THR A 169 -10.12 8.65 -16.30
N ILE A 170 -10.72 7.98 -17.29
CA ILE A 170 -11.38 6.69 -17.08
C ILE A 170 -10.36 5.68 -16.57
N LEU A 171 -9.21 5.60 -17.24
CA LEU A 171 -8.10 4.73 -16.86
C LEU A 171 -7.58 5.03 -15.44
N ALA A 172 -7.44 6.30 -15.08
CA ALA A 172 -7.03 6.71 -13.74
C ALA A 172 -8.02 6.22 -12.67
N PHE A 173 -9.32 6.42 -12.88
CA PHE A 173 -10.34 5.92 -11.96
C PHE A 173 -10.35 4.40 -11.88
N GLU A 174 -10.16 3.69 -13.00
CA GLU A 174 -10.05 2.23 -12.99
C GLU A 174 -8.87 1.72 -12.18
N VAL A 175 -7.70 2.35 -12.29
CA VAL A 175 -6.52 2.01 -11.47
C VAL A 175 -6.81 2.25 -9.98
N LEU A 176 -7.36 3.41 -9.63
CA LEU A 176 -7.71 3.73 -8.24
C LEU A 176 -8.77 2.76 -7.68
N LEU A 177 -9.80 2.43 -8.45
CA LEU A 177 -10.83 1.46 -8.06
C LEU A 177 -10.26 0.05 -7.95
N SER A 178 -9.35 -0.35 -8.83
CA SER A 178 -8.69 -1.66 -8.74
C SER A 178 -7.92 -1.79 -7.42
N ILE A 179 -7.19 -0.74 -7.02
CA ILE A 179 -6.51 -0.69 -5.72
C ILE A 179 -7.54 -0.83 -4.59
N TYR A 180 -8.61 -0.02 -4.60
CA TYR A 180 -9.66 -0.10 -3.59
C TYR A 180 -10.26 -1.51 -3.48
N ILE A 181 -10.65 -2.11 -4.62
CA ILE A 181 -11.31 -3.41 -4.68
C ILE A 181 -10.39 -4.50 -4.17
N LEU A 182 -9.13 -4.54 -4.62
CA LEU A 182 -8.16 -5.55 -4.19
C LEU A 182 -7.90 -5.48 -2.69
N TRP A 183 -7.59 -4.28 -2.17
CA TRP A 183 -7.26 -4.10 -0.76
C TRP A 183 -8.45 -4.28 0.16
N THR A 184 -9.62 -3.77 -0.21
CA THR A 184 -10.84 -3.94 0.59
C THR A 184 -11.27 -5.41 0.61
N SER A 185 -11.16 -6.13 -0.52
CA SER A 185 -11.47 -7.57 -0.56
C SER A 185 -10.54 -8.37 0.34
N MET A 186 -9.23 -8.13 0.27
CA MET A 186 -8.25 -8.75 1.17
C MET A 186 -8.54 -8.41 2.63
N GLN A 187 -8.85 -7.16 2.93
CA GLN A 187 -9.15 -6.72 4.29
C GLN A 187 -10.41 -7.38 4.85
N LEU A 188 -11.49 -7.48 4.08
CA LEU A 188 -12.73 -8.11 4.55
C LEU A 188 -12.53 -9.60 4.88
N LEU A 189 -11.60 -10.27 4.18
CA LEU A 189 -11.25 -11.67 4.43
C LEU A 189 -10.26 -11.85 5.58
N LEU A 190 -9.27 -10.96 5.71
CA LEU A 190 -8.10 -11.16 6.57
C LEU A 190 -8.08 -10.30 7.84
N ARG A 191 -8.98 -9.32 7.98
CA ARG A 191 -8.92 -8.37 9.11
C ARG A 191 -9.15 -9.04 10.46
N TYR A 192 -8.43 -8.54 11.46
CA TYR A 192 -8.76 -8.81 12.85
C TYR A 192 -10.06 -8.10 13.26
N LYS A 193 -10.79 -8.72 14.19
CA LYS A 193 -12.02 -8.14 14.74
C LYS A 193 -11.70 -6.81 15.41
N GLY A 194 -12.36 -5.73 14.97
CA GLY A 194 -12.15 -4.39 15.50
C GLY A 194 -11.08 -3.57 14.77
N SER A 195 -10.34 -4.14 13.82
CA SER A 195 -9.48 -3.34 12.94
C SER A 195 -10.34 -2.38 12.11
N PRO A 196 -9.93 -1.11 11.96
CA PRO A 196 -10.69 -0.13 11.17
C PRO A 196 -10.69 -0.45 9.68
N ALA A 197 -11.46 0.32 8.91
CA ALA A 197 -11.42 0.27 7.45
C ALA A 197 -10.04 0.74 6.90
N LEU A 198 -9.56 0.16 5.79
CA LEU A 198 -8.39 0.69 5.08
C LEU A 198 -8.71 1.96 4.29
N PHE A 199 -9.93 2.06 3.81
CA PHE A 199 -10.46 3.21 3.11
C PHE A 199 -11.64 3.80 3.88
N GLY A 200 -11.65 5.12 4.00
CA GLY A 200 -12.84 5.85 4.41
C GLY A 200 -13.83 6.00 3.26
N PRO A 201 -14.98 6.64 3.50
CA PRO A 201 -15.90 7.02 2.43
C PRO A 201 -15.24 8.04 1.50
N LEU A 202 -14.75 7.56 0.36
CA LEU A 202 -13.97 8.34 -0.60
C LEU A 202 -14.69 9.64 -1.01
N TYR A 203 -16.00 9.56 -1.26
CA TYR A 203 -16.86 10.68 -1.65
C TYR A 203 -17.00 11.78 -0.59
N LEU A 204 -16.55 11.55 0.65
CA LEU A 204 -16.54 12.55 1.72
C LEU A 204 -15.18 13.25 1.90
N ALA A 205 -14.19 12.96 1.05
CA ALA A 205 -12.93 13.70 1.07
C ALA A 205 -13.19 15.18 0.76
N ASP A 206 -12.87 16.05 1.72
CA ASP A 206 -13.14 17.50 1.68
C ASP A 206 -11.86 18.34 1.46
N SER A 207 -10.71 17.66 1.31
CA SER A 207 -9.39 18.25 1.20
C SER A 207 -8.36 17.21 0.73
N LEU A 208 -7.21 17.65 0.20
CA LEU A 208 -6.10 16.76 -0.14
C LEU A 208 -5.53 16.09 1.11
N THR A 209 -5.43 16.85 2.20
CA THR A 209 -5.01 16.30 3.49
C THR A 209 -5.97 15.19 3.95
N GLY A 210 -7.29 15.45 3.94
CA GLY A 210 -8.30 14.45 4.31
C GLY A 210 -8.29 13.25 3.37
N PHE A 211 -8.11 13.48 2.08
CA PHE A 211 -8.02 12.42 1.08
C PHE A 211 -6.91 11.42 1.44
N TRP A 212 -5.67 11.89 1.55
CA TRP A 212 -4.47 11.04 1.73
C TRP A 212 -4.24 10.53 3.15
N SER A 213 -4.80 11.18 4.18
CA SER A 213 -4.54 10.81 5.58
C SER A 213 -5.73 10.19 6.32
N GLU A 214 -6.96 10.40 5.81
CA GLU A 214 -8.17 9.91 6.47
C GLU A 214 -8.92 8.91 5.59
N THR A 215 -9.01 9.15 4.27
CA THR A 215 -9.87 8.32 3.40
C THR A 215 -9.13 7.32 2.52
N TRP A 216 -7.91 7.60 2.07
CA TRP A 216 -7.22 6.79 1.07
C TRP A 216 -6.17 5.88 1.70
N HIS A 217 -6.37 4.57 1.56
CA HIS A 217 -5.35 3.53 1.70
C HIS A 217 -4.45 3.65 2.95
N ASN A 218 -5.06 3.62 4.14
CA ASN A 218 -4.36 3.82 5.42
C ASN A 218 -3.47 2.65 5.88
N ALA A 219 -3.24 1.63 5.05
CA ALA A 219 -2.39 0.48 5.37
C ALA A 219 -0.96 0.91 5.73
N PHE A 220 -0.45 1.95 5.07
CA PHE A 220 0.93 2.42 5.19
C PHE A 220 1.09 3.68 6.05
N ALA A 221 0.02 4.12 6.72
CA ALA A 221 0.05 5.33 7.55
C ALA A 221 1.09 5.24 8.68
N SER A 222 1.21 4.08 9.34
CA SER A 222 2.18 3.88 10.41
C SER A 222 3.64 3.95 9.93
N PRO A 223 4.06 3.21 8.88
CA PRO A 223 5.39 3.36 8.30
C PRO A 223 5.69 4.78 7.81
N CYS A 224 4.76 5.43 7.10
CA CYS A 224 4.92 6.82 6.68
C CYS A 224 5.17 7.76 7.86
N THR A 225 4.47 7.52 8.96
CA THR A 225 4.58 8.33 10.18
C THR A 225 5.94 8.13 10.85
N SER A 226 6.35 6.89 11.09
CA SER A 226 7.56 6.58 11.88
C SER A 226 8.86 6.70 11.09
N LEU A 227 8.84 6.40 9.79
CA LEU A 227 10.04 6.34 8.96
C LEU A 227 10.35 7.67 8.27
N ALA A 228 9.33 8.51 8.02
CA ALA A 228 9.52 9.75 7.30
C ALA A 228 9.00 10.97 8.09
N TYR A 229 7.71 11.01 8.42
CA TYR A 229 7.11 12.22 8.98
C TYR A 229 7.71 12.61 10.35
N GLN A 230 7.71 11.70 11.33
CA GLN A 230 8.20 11.98 12.69
C GLN A 230 9.70 12.29 12.74
N PRO A 231 10.59 11.52 12.07
CA PRO A 231 12.02 11.84 12.02
C PRO A 231 12.29 13.24 11.49
N LEU A 232 11.61 13.67 10.42
CA LEU A 232 11.79 15.01 9.87
C LEU A 232 11.15 16.09 10.77
N ARG A 233 9.92 15.86 11.23
CA ARG A 233 9.16 16.81 12.06
C ARG A 233 9.85 17.15 13.39
N TYR A 234 10.48 16.15 14.03
CA TYR A 234 11.09 16.29 15.36
C TYR A 234 12.62 16.30 15.33
N GLY A 235 13.25 15.80 14.26
CA GLY A 235 14.70 15.82 14.07
C GLY A 235 15.19 17.16 13.55
N LEU A 236 14.61 17.68 12.46
CA LEU A 236 15.08 18.91 11.82
C LEU A 236 15.11 20.15 12.73
N PRO A 237 14.16 20.37 13.66
CA PRO A 237 14.23 21.50 14.59
C PRO A 237 15.47 21.47 15.50
N LYS A 238 16.05 20.29 15.76
CA LYS A 238 17.30 20.16 16.52
C LYS A 238 18.52 20.72 15.77
N TYR A 239 18.37 20.92 14.46
CA TYR A 239 19.37 21.52 13.58
C TYR A 239 18.98 22.94 13.13
N GLY A 240 18.05 23.60 13.84
CA GLY A 240 17.67 24.99 13.58
C GLY A 240 16.60 25.20 12.51
N VAL A 241 16.01 24.13 11.95
CA VAL A 241 14.92 24.27 10.97
C VAL A 241 13.62 24.70 11.69
N PRO A 242 12.93 25.77 11.24
CA PRO A 242 11.67 26.19 11.83
C PRO A 242 10.61 25.08 11.86
N ILE A 243 9.84 25.01 12.95
CA ILE A 243 8.83 23.97 13.22
C ILE A 243 7.83 23.81 12.06
N GLY A 244 7.39 24.92 11.46
CA GLY A 244 6.47 24.90 10.32
C GLY A 244 7.09 24.21 9.09
N ILE A 245 8.34 24.54 8.77
CA ILE A 245 9.08 23.97 7.65
C ILE A 245 9.36 22.48 7.92
N ALA A 246 9.80 22.12 9.12
CA ALA A 246 10.03 20.73 9.50
C ALA A 246 8.77 19.87 9.39
N ARG A 247 7.59 20.43 9.71
CA ARG A 247 6.30 19.75 9.52
C ARG A 247 5.98 19.53 8.04
N SER A 248 6.14 20.54 7.19
CA SER A 248 5.92 20.43 5.75
C SER A 248 6.88 19.42 5.11
N LEU A 249 8.15 19.45 5.49
CA LEU A 249 9.14 18.47 5.06
C LEU A 249 8.79 17.06 5.52
N GLY A 250 8.21 16.89 6.71
CA GLY A 250 7.68 15.60 7.14
C GLY A 250 6.59 15.05 6.23
N ILE A 251 5.66 15.90 5.77
CA ILE A 251 4.60 15.50 4.83
C ILE A 251 5.22 15.10 3.49
N ILE A 252 6.07 15.96 2.92
CA ILE A 252 6.76 15.69 1.65
C ILE A 252 7.60 14.42 1.76
N GLY A 253 8.28 14.19 2.89
CA GLY A 253 9.05 12.97 3.14
C GLY A 253 8.19 11.72 3.17
N ALA A 254 6.98 11.77 3.74
CA ALA A 254 6.05 10.64 3.72
C ALA A 254 5.60 10.30 2.29
N PHE A 255 5.28 11.31 1.47
CA PHE A 255 4.98 11.12 0.05
C PHE A 255 6.21 10.63 -0.73
N GLY A 256 7.41 11.12 -0.41
CA GLY A 256 8.67 10.65 -0.99
C GLY A 256 8.97 9.18 -0.68
N LEU A 257 8.67 8.72 0.55
CA LEU A 257 8.76 7.31 0.92
C LEU A 257 7.77 6.46 0.10
N MET A 258 6.53 6.93 -0.07
CA MET A 258 5.56 6.23 -0.93
C MET A 258 5.94 6.23 -2.41
N ALA A 259 6.55 7.32 -2.90
CA ALA A 259 7.12 7.36 -4.24
C ALA A 259 8.19 6.28 -4.44
N ALA A 260 9.16 6.20 -3.52
CA ALA A 260 10.22 5.19 -3.56
C ALA A 260 9.67 3.76 -3.46
N PHE A 261 8.69 3.54 -2.60
CA PHE A 261 8.01 2.24 -2.45
C PHE A 261 7.36 1.79 -3.76
N HIS A 262 6.54 2.65 -4.38
CA HIS A 262 5.86 2.31 -5.64
C HIS A 262 6.84 2.16 -6.80
N ALA A 263 7.88 3.00 -6.87
CA ALA A 263 8.94 2.89 -7.87
C ALA A 263 9.64 1.52 -7.81
N TYR A 264 10.02 1.07 -6.61
CA TYR A 264 10.67 -0.24 -6.43
C TYR A 264 9.71 -1.40 -6.75
N ALA A 265 8.47 -1.34 -6.25
CA ALA A 265 7.52 -2.42 -6.43
C ALA A 265 7.10 -2.61 -7.90
N LEU A 266 6.95 -1.52 -8.65
CA LEU A 266 6.45 -1.53 -10.02
C LEU A 266 7.55 -1.54 -11.08
N ALA A 267 8.82 -1.39 -10.69
CA ALA A 267 9.97 -1.43 -11.60
C ALA A 267 10.00 -2.64 -12.56
N PRO A 268 9.53 -3.85 -12.19
CA PRO A 268 9.54 -4.98 -13.13
C PRO A 268 8.57 -4.86 -14.32
N ILE A 269 7.58 -3.97 -14.26
CA ILE A 269 6.54 -3.81 -15.31
C ILE A 269 6.47 -2.39 -15.89
N LEU A 270 7.21 -1.44 -15.33
CA LEU A 270 7.21 -0.06 -15.77
C LEU A 270 8.59 0.36 -16.26
N SER A 271 8.60 1.12 -17.35
CA SER A 271 9.79 1.79 -17.87
C SER A 271 10.22 2.95 -16.98
N LYS A 272 11.45 3.45 -17.16
CA LYS A 272 11.98 4.58 -16.37
C LYS A 272 11.10 5.86 -16.47
N PRO A 273 10.58 6.26 -17.64
CA PRO A 273 9.67 7.40 -17.73
C PRO A 273 8.38 7.20 -16.92
N GLU A 274 7.80 6.00 -16.96
CA GLU A 274 6.59 5.63 -16.21
C GLU A 274 6.83 5.68 -14.69
N ILE A 275 7.94 5.08 -14.22
CA ILE A 275 8.35 5.16 -12.81
C ILE A 275 8.55 6.62 -12.38
N THR A 276 9.22 7.42 -13.21
CA THR A 276 9.44 8.85 -12.93
C THR A 276 8.11 9.58 -12.75
N ARG A 277 7.11 9.24 -13.57
CA ARG A 277 5.76 9.81 -13.49
C ARG A 277 5.04 9.42 -12.21
N ILE A 278 5.15 8.17 -11.77
CA ILE A 278 4.63 7.72 -10.46
C ILE A 278 5.30 8.50 -9.33
N CYS A 279 6.63 8.66 -9.36
CA CYS A 279 7.33 9.44 -8.36
C CYS A 279 6.83 10.89 -8.33
N GLN A 280 6.64 11.51 -9.50
CA GLN A 280 6.09 12.86 -9.61
C GLN A 280 4.66 12.95 -9.08
N PHE A 281 3.80 11.97 -9.35
CA PHE A 281 2.44 11.90 -8.81
C PHE A 281 2.41 12.04 -7.29
N PHE A 282 3.22 11.24 -6.58
CA PHE A 282 3.29 11.30 -5.11
C PHE A 282 3.90 12.62 -4.62
N LEU A 283 5.01 13.08 -5.21
CA LEU A 283 5.68 14.30 -4.78
C LEU A 283 4.80 15.54 -4.98
N LEU A 284 4.13 15.66 -6.13
CA LEU A 284 3.20 16.74 -6.42
C LEU A 284 2.00 16.72 -5.46
N ASN A 285 1.47 15.54 -5.12
CA ASN A 285 0.44 15.41 -4.09
C ASN A 285 0.92 15.86 -2.70
N GLY A 286 2.16 15.54 -2.33
CA GLY A 286 2.77 16.03 -1.09
C GLY A 286 2.92 17.55 -1.05
N ILE A 287 3.40 18.15 -2.15
CA ILE A 287 3.53 19.60 -2.30
C ILE A 287 2.15 20.27 -2.24
N ALA A 288 1.17 19.75 -2.98
CA ALA A 288 -0.18 20.30 -3.03
C ALA A 288 -0.88 20.19 -1.66
N THR A 289 -0.67 19.10 -0.92
CA THR A 289 -1.18 18.94 0.46
C THR A 289 -0.59 20.00 1.40
N VAL A 290 0.72 20.28 1.29
CA VAL A 290 1.37 21.35 2.07
C VAL A 290 0.83 22.72 1.68
N ALA A 291 0.71 23.00 0.37
CA ALA A 291 0.20 24.27 -0.13
C ALA A 291 -1.25 24.52 0.30
N GLU A 292 -2.11 23.49 0.21
CA GLU A 292 -3.48 23.53 0.70
C GLU A 292 -3.53 23.87 2.20
N ALA A 293 -2.69 23.21 3.01
CA ALA A 293 -2.62 23.47 4.45
C ALA A 293 -2.13 24.89 4.76
N MET A 294 -1.27 25.47 3.93
CA MET A 294 -0.80 26.85 4.09
C MET A 294 -1.88 27.88 3.74
N VAL A 295 -2.64 27.65 2.66
CA VAL A 295 -3.68 28.57 2.19
C VAL A 295 -4.95 28.49 3.04
N TRP A 296 -5.43 27.28 3.31
CA TRP A 296 -6.73 27.05 3.95
C TRP A 296 -6.63 26.68 5.43
N GLY A 297 -5.46 26.23 5.90
CA GLY A 297 -5.31 25.70 7.25
C GLY A 297 -6.27 24.55 7.55
N LYS A 298 -6.85 24.56 8.76
CA LYS A 298 -7.85 23.57 9.21
C LYS A 298 -9.29 23.89 8.79
N LYS A 299 -9.53 24.96 8.03
CA LYS A 299 -10.88 25.36 7.67
C LYS A 299 -11.49 24.34 6.71
N ARG A 300 -12.75 23.97 6.96
CA ARG A 300 -13.58 23.23 6.01
C ARG A 300 -14.27 24.22 5.08
N HIS A 301 -14.14 24.02 3.78
CA HIS A 301 -14.73 24.89 2.78
C HIS A 301 -15.04 24.09 1.52
N TRP A 302 -16.22 24.28 0.93
CA TRP A 302 -16.63 23.51 -0.25
C TRP A 302 -15.72 23.77 -1.46
N VAL A 303 -15.22 25.01 -1.64
CA VAL A 303 -14.25 25.32 -2.70
C VAL A 303 -12.95 24.54 -2.52
N LYS A 304 -12.49 24.36 -1.27
CA LYS A 304 -11.30 23.56 -0.97
C LYS A 304 -11.52 22.11 -1.41
N ALA A 305 -12.68 21.54 -1.12
CA ALA A 305 -13.05 20.19 -1.54
C ALA A 305 -13.08 20.07 -3.07
N VAL A 306 -13.74 21.00 -3.78
CA VAL A 306 -13.79 21.00 -5.24
C VAL A 306 -12.39 21.09 -5.85
N LEU A 307 -11.53 21.98 -5.33
CA LEU A 307 -10.15 22.11 -5.80
C LEU A 307 -9.33 20.85 -5.54
N ALA A 308 -9.50 20.20 -4.39
CA ALA A 308 -8.83 18.93 -4.08
C ALA A 308 -9.24 17.83 -5.06
N TRP A 309 -10.54 17.67 -5.34
CA TRP A 309 -11.03 16.69 -6.32
C TRP A 309 -10.56 16.99 -7.75
N LEU A 310 -10.59 18.25 -8.16
CA LEU A 310 -10.07 18.66 -9.47
C LEU A 310 -8.58 18.38 -9.59
N PHE A 311 -7.79 18.71 -8.56
CA PHE A 311 -6.36 18.44 -8.52
C PHE A 311 -6.06 16.94 -8.60
N GLU A 312 -6.66 16.14 -7.72
CA GLU A 312 -6.43 14.69 -7.67
C GLU A 312 -6.86 14.00 -8.97
N THR A 313 -8.03 14.37 -9.50
CA THR A 313 -8.50 13.83 -10.78
C THR A 313 -7.55 14.20 -11.92
N THR A 314 -7.07 15.45 -11.97
CA THR A 314 -6.16 15.93 -13.01
C THR A 314 -4.83 15.20 -12.94
N ILE A 315 -4.24 15.09 -11.75
CA ILE A 315 -2.92 14.51 -11.60
C ILE A 315 -2.93 12.99 -11.76
N ALA A 316 -3.98 12.30 -11.30
CA ALA A 316 -4.19 10.88 -11.56
C ALA A 316 -4.39 10.64 -13.07
N SER A 317 -5.20 11.46 -13.75
CA SER A 317 -5.40 11.39 -15.20
C SER A 317 -4.09 11.61 -15.97
N TRP A 318 -3.31 12.63 -15.59
CA TRP A 318 -2.01 12.91 -16.21
C TRP A 318 -0.99 11.79 -15.98
N THR A 319 -1.06 11.13 -14.83
CA THR A 319 -0.23 9.97 -14.51
C THR A 319 -0.62 8.79 -15.38
N ALA A 320 -1.92 8.45 -15.42
CA ALA A 320 -2.45 7.34 -16.23
C ALA A 320 -2.23 7.53 -17.73
N ALA A 321 -2.35 8.76 -18.25
CA ALA A 321 -2.05 9.09 -19.65
C ALA A 321 -0.60 8.78 -20.04
N GLY A 322 0.30 8.73 -19.06
CA GLY A 322 1.70 8.41 -19.25
C GLY A 322 2.08 6.96 -19.09
N MET A 323 1.12 6.08 -18.79
CA MET A 323 1.35 4.66 -18.58
C MET A 323 0.88 3.88 -19.80
N ASN A 324 1.64 2.85 -20.18
CA ASN A 324 1.23 1.89 -21.21
C ASN A 324 0.31 0.82 -20.63
N PHE A 325 -0.85 1.24 -20.11
CA PHE A 325 -1.84 0.26 -19.65
C PHE A 325 -2.56 -0.39 -20.83
N PRO A 326 -2.91 -1.69 -20.71
CA PRO A 326 -3.80 -2.33 -21.66
C PRO A 326 -5.17 -1.66 -21.66
N ASN A 327 -5.79 -1.58 -22.84
CA ASN A 327 -7.09 -0.93 -23.07
C ASN A 327 -8.26 -1.77 -22.49
N GLY A 328 -8.37 -1.81 -21.17
CA GLY A 328 -9.36 -2.58 -20.42
C GLY A 328 -8.96 -4.05 -20.19
N LEU A 329 -9.59 -4.67 -19.19
CA LEU A 329 -9.27 -6.04 -18.75
C LEU A 329 -9.50 -7.10 -19.84
N SER A 330 -10.47 -6.87 -20.72
CA SER A 330 -10.84 -7.80 -21.80
C SER A 330 -9.78 -7.91 -22.90
N LYS A 331 -8.90 -6.90 -23.02
CA LYS A 331 -7.83 -6.87 -24.02
C LYS A 331 -6.48 -7.29 -23.46
N ILE A 332 -6.41 -7.71 -22.20
CA ILE A 332 -5.19 -8.24 -21.60
C ILE A 332 -4.93 -9.64 -22.19
N PRO A 333 -3.80 -9.87 -22.87
CA PRO A 333 -3.43 -11.20 -23.31
C PRO A 333 -2.92 -11.99 -22.10
N TRP A 334 -3.85 -12.53 -21.29
CA TRP A 334 -3.53 -13.25 -20.05
C TRP A 334 -2.54 -14.41 -20.22
N ARG A 335 -2.53 -15.02 -21.42
CA ARG A 335 -1.57 -16.08 -21.78
C ARG A 335 -0.14 -15.58 -21.96
N ASP A 336 0.03 -14.31 -22.28
CA ASP A 336 1.30 -13.65 -22.57
C ASP A 336 1.67 -12.62 -21.49
N VAL A 337 1.00 -12.64 -20.35
CA VAL A 337 1.20 -11.68 -19.24
C VAL A 337 2.66 -11.67 -18.73
N CYS A 338 3.37 -12.79 -18.86
CA CYS A 338 4.79 -12.91 -18.52
C CYS A 338 5.75 -12.63 -19.68
N ASN A 339 5.23 -12.54 -20.91
CA ASN A 339 5.98 -12.23 -22.13
C ASN A 339 5.78 -10.76 -22.57
N ALA A 340 5.00 -9.98 -21.82
CA ALA A 340 4.82 -8.56 -22.07
C ALA A 340 6.20 -7.87 -22.10
N PRO A 341 6.48 -7.02 -23.10
CA PRO A 341 7.79 -6.39 -23.25
C PRO A 341 8.18 -5.65 -21.97
N ARG A 342 9.38 -5.93 -21.47
CA ARG A 342 10.05 -5.10 -20.46
C ARG A 342 10.63 -3.90 -21.22
N TYR A 343 10.12 -2.70 -20.99
CA TYR A 343 10.57 -1.47 -21.66
C TYR A 343 11.71 -0.78 -20.91
#